data_AF-A0A1M5J3M4-F1
#
_entry.id   AF-A0A1M5J3M4-F1
#
_cell.length_a   1.000
_cell.length_b   1.000
_cell.length_c   1.000
_cell.angle_alpha   90.00
_cell.angle_beta   90.00
_cell.angle_gamma   90.00
#
_symmetry.space_group_name_H-M   'P 1'
#
loop_
_entity.id
_entity.type
_entity.pdbx_description
1 polymer ?
#
loop_
_entity_poly.entity_id
_entity_poly.type
_entity_poly.pdbx_seq_one_letter_code
_entity_poly.pdbx_strand_id
1 'polypeptide(L)'
;MTISGAAVSPSMGYHSSPALSVLMTVFNVRLGAWLGNPGPAGASVYRDSGPRFSAIPLIQEALGLATESRQYVYLSDGGHFENLGLYEMVHRRCRFIVLSDAGFDPNMTFEDLGNAVRKISIDLNVRIDFDALNIPPRKTPPLAGSYVAVAKIFYPEQGAPVGHLLYIKPSYRATEPASVRSYAEANPKFPHEPTTDQMFGESQFEAYRALGEYIMETIDGDANWEYLDIASFMQAVSGYQTRVK
;
A
#
# COMPACT_ATOMS: atom_id res chain seq x y z
N MET A 1 -10.22 -2.57 -15.27
CA MET A 1 -9.39 -3.69 -14.79
C MET A 1 -8.49 -3.14 -13.70
N THR A 2 -8.53 -3.72 -12.50
CA THR A 2 -7.55 -3.47 -11.44
C THR A 2 -6.36 -4.39 -11.68
N ILE A 3 -5.18 -3.83 -11.92
CA ILE A 3 -3.92 -4.57 -12.07
C ILE A 3 -3.23 -4.51 -10.72
N SER A 4 -3.76 -5.24 -9.74
CA SER A 4 -3.21 -5.34 -8.39
C SER A 4 -3.10 -6.83 -8.08
N GLY A 5 -1.88 -7.33 -7.91
CA GLY A 5 -1.54 -8.75 -7.79
C GLY A 5 -0.31 -9.20 -8.60
N ALA A 6 0.44 -8.30 -9.24
CA ALA A 6 1.58 -8.64 -10.10
C ALA A 6 2.89 -8.76 -9.31
N ALA A 7 3.05 -9.78 -8.47
CA ALA A 7 4.27 -9.96 -7.66
C ALA A 7 5.55 -10.26 -8.48
N VAL A 8 5.44 -10.45 -9.81
CA VAL A 8 6.58 -10.70 -10.70
C VAL A 8 6.35 -9.98 -12.04
N SER A 9 7.17 -8.96 -12.34
CA SER A 9 7.20 -8.27 -13.64
C SER A 9 8.53 -8.51 -14.36
N PRO A 10 8.58 -8.68 -15.69
CA PRO A 10 9.81 -8.78 -16.47
C PRO A 10 10.68 -7.52 -16.45
N SER A 11 10.19 -6.41 -15.88
CA SER A 11 10.85 -5.10 -15.81
C SER A 11 11.31 -4.72 -14.40
N MET A 12 12.03 -5.63 -13.71
CA MET A 12 12.64 -5.39 -12.40
C MET A 12 13.93 -4.57 -12.48
N GLY A 13 13.86 -3.29 -12.90
CA GLY A 13 14.92 -2.29 -12.75
C GLY A 13 16.38 -2.82 -12.83
N TYR A 14 17.17 -2.53 -11.78
CA TYR A 14 18.62 -2.82 -11.70
C TYR A 14 19.03 -4.31 -11.74
N HIS A 15 18.07 -5.25 -11.74
CA HIS A 15 18.32 -6.70 -11.87
C HIS A 15 17.65 -7.31 -13.12
N SER A 16 17.44 -6.51 -14.17
CA SER A 16 16.95 -7.01 -15.45
C SER A 16 18.03 -7.80 -16.20
N SER A 17 17.92 -9.14 -16.18
CA SER A 17 18.65 -10.00 -17.12
C SER A 17 17.76 -10.28 -18.33
N PRO A 18 18.19 -9.96 -19.57
CA PRO A 18 17.44 -10.27 -20.78
C PRO A 18 17.04 -11.73 -20.88
N ALA A 19 17.87 -12.65 -20.36
CA ALA A 19 17.58 -14.08 -20.31
C ALA A 19 16.43 -14.42 -19.36
N LEU A 20 16.32 -13.73 -18.22
CA LEU A 20 15.23 -13.90 -17.27
C LEU A 20 13.91 -13.34 -17.82
N SER A 21 13.97 -12.19 -18.52
CA SER A 21 12.80 -11.61 -19.20
C SER A 21 12.29 -12.50 -20.33
N VAL A 22 13.19 -13.17 -21.08
CA VAL A 22 12.81 -14.18 -22.09
C VAL A 22 12.21 -15.42 -21.43
N LEU A 23 12.80 -15.93 -20.35
CA LEU A 23 12.28 -17.09 -19.61
C LEU A 23 10.87 -16.82 -19.07
N MET A 24 10.65 -15.68 -18.43
CA MET A 24 9.34 -15.29 -17.90
C MET A 24 8.30 -15.01 -19.00
N THR A 25 8.75 -14.55 -20.17
CA THR A 25 7.90 -14.39 -21.36
C THR A 25 7.48 -15.75 -21.95
N VAL A 26 8.35 -16.75 -21.96
CA VAL A 26 8.03 -18.11 -22.45
C VAL A 26 7.11 -18.86 -21.48
N PHE A 27 7.25 -18.67 -20.16
CA PHE A 27 6.43 -19.36 -19.15
C PHE A 27 5.14 -18.63 -18.76
N ASN A 28 4.76 -17.56 -19.47
CA ASN A 28 3.53 -16.80 -19.24
C ASN A 28 3.35 -16.28 -17.80
N VAL A 29 4.46 -15.99 -17.12
CA VAL A 29 4.46 -15.34 -15.80
C VAL A 29 4.42 -13.82 -16.05
N ARG A 30 3.28 -13.34 -16.55
CA ARG A 30 3.04 -11.92 -16.88
C ARG A 30 1.81 -11.44 -16.15
N LEU A 31 1.99 -10.42 -15.31
CA LEU A 31 0.90 -9.81 -14.53
C LEU A 31 0.72 -8.30 -14.83
N GLY A 32 1.37 -7.77 -15.88
CA GLY A 32 1.10 -6.43 -16.41
C GLY A 32 0.23 -6.46 -17.68
N ALA A 33 -0.46 -5.36 -17.98
CA ALA A 33 -1.29 -5.24 -19.17
C ALA A 33 -0.76 -4.17 -20.13
N TRP A 34 -0.79 -4.48 -21.43
CA TRP A 34 -0.57 -3.48 -22.47
C TRP A 34 -1.84 -2.66 -22.68
N LEU A 35 -1.78 -1.38 -22.34
CA LEU A 35 -2.90 -0.46 -22.47
C LEU A 35 -2.53 0.67 -23.44
N GLY A 36 -3.54 1.24 -24.10
CA GLY A 36 -3.33 2.44 -24.91
C GLY A 36 -2.80 3.57 -24.03
N ASN A 37 -1.85 4.35 -24.56
CA ASN A 37 -1.20 5.42 -23.83
C ASN A 37 -2.19 6.58 -23.58
N PRO A 38 -2.40 7.03 -22.32
CA PRO A 38 -3.29 8.16 -22.02
C PRO A 38 -2.75 9.51 -22.51
N GLY A 39 -1.47 9.61 -22.84
CA GLY A 39 -0.85 10.82 -23.38
C GLY A 39 -1.10 11.02 -24.88
N PRO A 40 -0.59 12.13 -25.46
CA PRO A 40 -0.80 12.48 -26.87
C PRO A 40 -0.44 11.37 -27.86
N ALA A 41 0.57 10.55 -27.52
CA ALA A 41 1.03 9.45 -28.35
C ALA A 41 0.01 8.31 -28.51
N GLY A 42 -0.92 8.13 -27.56
CA GLY A 42 -1.95 7.08 -27.62
C GLY A 42 -3.37 7.61 -27.79
N ALA A 43 -3.57 8.87 -28.17
CA ALA A 43 -4.89 9.49 -28.33
C ALA A 43 -5.84 8.71 -29.25
N SER A 44 -5.31 7.99 -30.24
CA SER A 44 -6.08 7.14 -31.17
C SER A 44 -6.36 5.73 -30.67
N VAL A 45 -5.70 5.27 -29.61
CA VAL A 45 -5.74 3.87 -29.12
C VAL A 45 -6.01 3.74 -27.63
N TYR A 46 -6.11 4.84 -26.88
CA TYR A 46 -6.34 4.84 -25.42
C TYR A 46 -7.63 4.11 -24.99
N ARG A 47 -8.66 4.12 -25.86
CA ARG A 47 -9.92 3.42 -25.63
C ARG A 47 -9.92 1.97 -26.10
N ASP A 48 -8.86 1.54 -26.78
CA ASP A 48 -8.75 0.16 -27.24
C ASP A 48 -8.49 -0.76 -26.05
N SER A 49 -9.10 -1.95 -26.06
CA SER A 49 -8.95 -2.95 -25.00
C SER A 49 -7.54 -3.56 -24.92
N GLY A 50 -6.67 -3.26 -25.89
CA GLY A 50 -5.29 -3.71 -25.99
C GLY A 50 -4.79 -3.65 -27.43
N PRO A 51 -3.47 -3.86 -27.66
CA PRO A 51 -2.89 -3.84 -29.00
C PRO A 51 -3.45 -4.97 -29.87
N ARG A 52 -3.86 -4.64 -31.10
CA ARG A 52 -4.41 -5.60 -32.10
C ARG A 52 -3.42 -6.72 -32.48
N PHE A 53 -2.12 -6.49 -32.31
CA PHE A 53 -1.06 -7.48 -32.52
C PHE A 53 -0.13 -7.49 -31.31
N SER A 54 -0.25 -8.52 -30.46
CA SER A 54 0.50 -8.67 -29.20
C SER A 54 2.00 -8.97 -29.41
N ALA A 55 2.39 -9.50 -30.58
CA ALA A 55 3.76 -9.90 -30.88
C ALA A 55 4.77 -8.74 -30.95
N ILE A 56 4.35 -7.56 -31.41
CA ILE A 56 5.23 -6.39 -31.54
C ILE A 56 5.60 -5.80 -30.16
N PRO A 57 4.64 -5.57 -29.24
CA PRO A 57 4.95 -5.19 -27.86
C PRO A 57 5.83 -6.23 -27.14
N LEU A 58 5.57 -7.52 -27.36
CA LEU A 58 6.36 -8.64 -26.83
C LEU A 58 7.85 -8.59 -27.25
N ILE A 59 8.12 -8.36 -28.54
CA ILE A 59 9.49 -8.22 -29.07
C ILE A 59 10.13 -6.93 -28.55
N GLN A 60 9.38 -5.83 -28.46
CA GLN A 60 9.89 -4.56 -27.96
C GLN A 60 10.23 -4.61 -26.47
N GLU A 61 9.45 -5.34 -25.68
CA GLU A 61 9.73 -5.64 -24.27
C GLU A 61 10.99 -6.50 -24.13
N ALA A 62 11.12 -7.55 -24.94
CA ALA A 62 12.31 -8.41 -24.96
C ALA A 62 13.60 -7.67 -25.38
N LEU A 63 13.46 -6.58 -26.13
CA LEU A 63 14.57 -5.72 -26.57
C LEU A 63 14.79 -4.48 -25.68
N GLY A 64 14.02 -4.31 -24.60
CA GLY A 64 14.12 -3.13 -23.71
C GLY A 64 13.71 -1.80 -24.38
N LEU A 65 12.96 -1.86 -25.48
CA LEU A 65 12.55 -0.71 -26.29
C LEU A 65 11.20 -0.13 -25.84
N ALA A 66 10.64 -0.54 -24.72
CA ALA A 66 9.37 -0.01 -24.20
C ALA A 66 9.59 1.42 -23.65
N THR A 67 9.07 2.42 -24.36
CA THR A 67 9.16 3.84 -23.96
C THR A 67 7.77 4.44 -23.74
N GLU A 68 7.68 5.45 -22.87
CA GLU A 68 6.44 6.18 -22.55
C GLU A 68 5.87 7.00 -23.73
N SER A 69 6.62 7.17 -24.80
CA SER A 69 6.24 7.92 -26.01
C SER A 69 5.50 7.08 -27.07
N ARG A 70 5.14 5.83 -26.76
CA ARG A 70 4.51 4.90 -27.69
C ARG A 70 2.99 4.92 -27.61
N GLN A 71 2.32 4.42 -28.64
CA GLN A 71 0.86 4.27 -28.69
C GLN A 71 0.32 3.34 -27.61
N TYR A 72 1.07 2.30 -27.25
CA TYR A 72 0.74 1.37 -26.17
C TYR A 72 1.85 1.37 -25.13
N VAL A 73 1.47 1.36 -23.86
CA VAL A 73 2.36 1.33 -22.70
C VAL A 73 2.09 0.06 -21.89
N TYR A 74 3.16 -0.50 -21.34
CA TYR A 74 3.06 -1.65 -20.45
C TYR A 74 2.81 -1.15 -19.03
N LEU A 75 1.63 -1.44 -18.49
CA LEU A 75 1.27 -1.10 -17.12
C LEU A 75 1.58 -2.30 -16.22
N SER A 76 2.61 -2.18 -15.40
CA SER A 76 2.90 -3.09 -14.29
C SER A 76 2.14 -2.67 -13.04
N ASP A 77 1.96 -3.60 -12.10
CA ASP A 77 1.47 -3.28 -10.75
C ASP A 77 2.42 -2.29 -10.06
N GLY A 78 1.83 -1.32 -9.37
CA GLY A 78 2.51 -0.22 -8.67
C GLY A 78 3.36 -0.69 -7.49
N GLY A 79 3.17 -1.92 -7.00
CA GLY A 79 3.98 -2.51 -5.92
C GLY A 79 5.49 -2.52 -6.20
N HIS A 80 5.92 -2.42 -7.46
CA HIS A 80 7.34 -2.30 -7.83
C HIS A 80 7.94 -0.91 -7.55
N PHE A 81 7.09 0.13 -7.48
CA PHE A 81 7.52 1.49 -7.21
C PHE A 81 7.30 1.86 -5.74
N GLU A 82 6.05 1.73 -5.27
CA GLU A 82 5.61 2.10 -3.92
C GLU A 82 4.26 1.43 -3.61
N ASN A 83 4.19 0.60 -2.56
CA ASN A 83 3.07 -0.33 -2.31
C ASN A 83 1.91 0.27 -1.50
N LEU A 84 2.10 1.43 -0.87
CA LEU A 84 1.11 2.09 0.00
C LEU A 84 0.27 3.15 -0.71
N GLY A 85 0.67 3.58 -1.91
CA GLY A 85 0.04 4.70 -2.63
C GLY A 85 0.24 6.07 -1.98
N LEU A 86 1.07 6.16 -0.94
CA LEU A 86 1.34 7.39 -0.20
C LEU A 86 2.04 8.43 -1.08
N TYR A 87 2.96 7.98 -1.94
CA TYR A 87 3.74 8.88 -2.80
C TYR A 87 2.82 9.76 -3.66
N GLU A 88 1.83 9.15 -4.29
CA GLU A 88 0.90 9.81 -5.20
C GLU A 88 -0.08 10.76 -4.48
N MET A 89 -0.45 10.43 -3.24
CA MET A 89 -1.28 11.30 -2.39
C MET A 89 -0.52 12.56 -1.97
N VAL A 90 0.76 12.40 -1.62
CA VAL A 90 1.65 13.53 -1.28
C VAL A 90 1.98 14.36 -2.52
N HIS A 91 2.19 13.72 -3.67
CA HIS A 91 2.38 14.41 -4.95
C HIS A 91 1.19 15.32 -5.28
N ARG A 92 -0.04 14.90 -4.96
CA ARG A 92 -1.28 15.70 -5.11
C ARG A 92 -1.52 16.76 -4.03
N ARG A 93 -0.61 16.90 -3.05
CA ARG A 93 -0.74 17.83 -1.91
C ARG A 93 -1.96 17.56 -1.04
N CYS A 94 -2.35 16.29 -0.87
CA CYS A 94 -3.44 15.92 0.02
C CYS A 94 -3.13 16.36 1.46
N ARG A 95 -4.03 17.16 2.05
CA ARG A 95 -3.84 17.68 3.42
C ARG A 95 -4.08 16.62 4.48
N PHE A 96 -4.97 15.66 4.25
CA PHE A 96 -5.30 14.60 5.18
C PHE A 96 -5.25 13.28 4.45
N ILE A 97 -4.45 12.34 4.96
CA ILE A 97 -4.24 11.02 4.37
C ILE A 97 -4.49 9.98 5.45
N VAL A 98 -5.40 9.05 5.19
CA VAL A 98 -5.57 7.83 5.98
C VAL A 98 -5.00 6.70 5.15
N LEU A 99 -3.98 6.04 5.69
CA LEU A 99 -3.22 4.99 5.02
C LEU A 99 -3.41 3.69 5.81
N SER A 100 -4.00 2.70 5.16
CA SER A 100 -4.10 1.34 5.69
C SER A 100 -3.03 0.48 5.02
N ASP A 101 -2.03 0.06 5.81
CA ASP A 101 -0.96 -0.81 5.32
C ASP A 101 -1.34 -2.28 5.56
N ALA A 102 -1.80 -2.93 4.50
CA ALA A 102 -2.11 -4.36 4.45
C ALA A 102 -0.93 -5.24 4.00
N GLY A 103 0.28 -4.68 3.91
CA GLY A 103 1.51 -5.38 3.53
C GLY A 103 1.94 -6.41 4.57
N PHE A 104 2.61 -7.47 4.10
CA PHE A 104 3.21 -8.49 4.94
C PHE A 104 4.42 -7.93 5.69
N ASP A 105 4.28 -7.74 7.00
CA ASP A 105 5.35 -7.28 7.88
C ASP A 105 5.19 -7.87 9.29
N PRO A 106 5.49 -9.17 9.49
CA PRO A 106 5.29 -9.83 10.77
C PRO A 106 6.21 -9.28 11.89
N ASN A 107 7.30 -8.60 11.51
CA ASN A 107 8.29 -8.08 12.44
C ASN A 107 8.15 -6.57 12.70
N MET A 108 7.20 -5.90 12.03
CA MET A 108 7.01 -4.45 12.10
C MET A 108 8.32 -3.70 11.79
N THR A 109 8.99 -4.06 10.69
CA THR A 109 10.18 -3.35 10.20
C THR A 109 9.82 -2.07 9.46
N PHE A 110 8.56 -1.94 9.01
CA PHE A 110 8.03 -0.80 8.27
C PHE A 110 8.79 -0.49 6.98
N GLU A 111 9.25 -1.53 6.27
CA GLU A 111 10.06 -1.37 5.06
C GLU A 111 9.33 -0.59 3.96
N ASP A 112 8.07 -0.94 3.66
CA ASP A 112 7.24 -0.25 2.66
C ASP A 112 7.05 1.23 3.03
N LEU A 113 6.75 1.52 4.30
CA LEU A 113 6.60 2.89 4.79
C LEU A 113 7.92 3.68 4.69
N GLY A 114 9.03 3.08 5.12
CA GLY A 114 10.35 3.69 5.06
C GLY A 114 10.80 3.97 3.63
N ASN A 115 10.47 3.08 2.68
CA ASN A 115 10.72 3.28 1.26
C ASN A 115 9.90 4.46 0.70
N ALA A 116 8.59 4.49 1.00
CA ALA A 116 7.70 5.57 0.57
C ALA A 116 8.17 6.95 1.09
N VAL A 117 8.43 7.06 2.41
CA VAL A 117 8.90 8.31 3.03
C VAL A 117 10.22 8.78 2.44
N ARG A 118 11.16 7.86 2.16
CA ARG A 118 12.45 8.19 1.55
C ARG A 118 12.30 8.73 0.14
N LYS A 119 11.51 8.05 -0.71
CA LYS A 119 11.20 8.51 -2.07
C LYS A 119 10.55 9.89 -2.07
N ILE A 120 9.54 10.08 -1.23
CA ILE A 120 8.85 11.37 -1.07
C ILE A 120 9.82 12.48 -0.68
N SER A 121 10.73 12.21 0.27
CA SER A 121 11.72 13.20 0.69
C SER A 121 12.72 13.55 -0.40
N ILE A 122 13.18 12.58 -1.19
CA ILE A 122 14.19 12.79 -2.24
C ILE A 122 13.57 13.45 -3.47
N ASP A 123 12.44 12.93 -3.94
CA ASP A 123 11.87 13.30 -5.24
C ASP A 123 10.98 14.55 -5.15
N LEU A 124 10.25 14.71 -4.04
CA LEU A 124 9.27 15.80 -3.86
C LEU A 124 9.75 16.90 -2.91
N ASN A 125 10.89 16.69 -2.23
CA ASN A 125 11.36 17.58 -1.16
C ASN A 125 10.29 17.83 -0.08
N VAL A 126 9.49 16.79 0.23
CA VAL A 126 8.45 16.82 1.26
C VAL A 126 8.91 16.02 2.47
N ARG A 127 8.80 16.60 3.66
CA ARG A 127 9.18 15.95 4.91
C ARG A 127 7.95 15.35 5.61
N ILE A 128 8.05 14.12 6.09
CA ILE A 128 7.01 13.44 6.88
C ILE A 128 7.61 13.07 8.24
N ASP A 129 7.09 13.68 9.30
CA ASP A 129 7.56 13.44 10.68
C ASP A 129 6.52 12.66 11.46
N PHE A 130 6.87 11.46 11.93
CA PHE A 130 6.04 10.68 12.85
C PHE A 130 6.22 11.14 14.29
N ASP A 131 5.11 11.32 15.02
CA ASP A 131 5.16 11.64 16.45
C ASP A 131 5.72 10.47 17.26
N ALA A 132 5.30 9.24 16.92
CA ALA A 132 5.84 7.99 17.40
C ALA A 132 5.41 6.84 16.47
N LEU A 133 6.30 5.88 16.25
CA LEU A 133 6.02 4.64 15.51
C LEU A 133 6.00 3.44 16.48
N ASN A 134 5.04 3.44 17.42
CA ASN A 134 4.94 2.41 18.47
C ASN A 134 3.86 1.35 18.13
N ILE A 135 4.12 0.56 17.09
CA ILE A 135 3.28 -0.56 16.67
C ILE A 135 4.14 -1.83 16.80
N PRO A 136 4.16 -2.51 17.95
CA PRO A 136 5.01 -3.68 18.15
C PRO A 136 4.53 -4.88 17.33
N PRO A 137 5.43 -5.80 16.92
CA PRO A 137 5.03 -7.05 16.28
C PRO A 137 4.25 -7.94 17.23
N ARG A 138 3.46 -8.86 16.67
CA ARG A 138 2.75 -9.88 17.45
C ARG A 138 3.76 -10.77 18.19
N LYS A 139 3.56 -10.97 19.48
CA LYS A 139 4.38 -11.87 20.33
C LYS A 139 3.50 -12.74 21.22
N THR A 140 4.11 -13.74 21.83
CA THR A 140 3.50 -14.62 22.84
C THR A 140 4.36 -14.55 24.12
N PRO A 141 3.88 -13.92 25.22
CA PRO A 141 2.57 -13.26 25.36
C PRO A 141 2.45 -11.98 24.51
N PRO A 142 1.22 -11.55 24.17
CA PRO A 142 0.98 -10.31 23.41
C PRO A 142 1.55 -9.08 24.12
N LEU A 143 2.19 -8.20 23.34
CA LEU A 143 2.64 -6.90 23.81
C LEU A 143 1.53 -5.87 23.65
N ALA A 144 1.36 -5.01 24.65
CA ALA A 144 0.57 -3.79 24.51
C ALA A 144 1.23 -2.87 23.46
N GLY A 145 0.41 -2.12 22.73
CA GLY A 145 0.89 -1.16 21.74
C GLY A 145 -0.21 -0.70 20.80
N SER A 146 0.10 0.32 20.00
CA SER A 146 -0.86 0.95 19.11
C SER A 146 -1.16 0.08 17.88
N TYR A 147 -2.28 0.37 17.21
CA TYR A 147 -2.58 -0.07 15.84
C TYR A 147 -2.20 0.99 14.80
N VAL A 148 -1.90 2.22 15.27
CA VAL A 148 -1.75 3.39 14.43
C VAL A 148 -0.56 4.26 14.81
N ALA A 149 -0.02 4.95 13.82
CA ALA A 149 0.98 5.99 13.95
C ALA A 149 0.45 7.26 13.28
N VAL A 150 0.80 8.43 13.84
CA VAL A 150 0.38 9.73 13.30
C VAL A 150 1.63 10.50 12.88
N ALA A 151 1.55 11.16 11.74
CA ALA A 151 2.62 12.00 11.23
C ALA A 151 2.10 13.33 10.67
N LYS A 152 3.01 14.30 10.64
CA LYS A 152 2.83 15.60 10.00
C LYS A 152 3.58 15.62 8.68
N ILE A 153 2.94 16.16 7.65
CA ILE A 153 3.49 16.31 6.31
C ILE A 153 3.78 17.80 6.08
N PHE A 154 5.03 18.11 5.75
CA PHE A 154 5.50 19.46 5.49
C PHE A 154 5.78 19.63 4.01
N TYR A 155 4.84 20.28 3.34
CA TYR A 155 4.94 20.64 1.94
C TYR A 155 5.87 21.85 1.74
N PRO A 156 6.73 21.87 0.70
CA PRO A 156 7.77 22.88 0.53
C PRO A 156 7.23 24.26 0.11
N GLU A 157 5.98 24.34 -0.36
CA GLU A 157 5.39 25.59 -0.80
C GLU A 157 5.21 26.58 0.37
N GLN A 158 5.56 27.84 0.14
CA GLN A 158 5.50 28.87 1.17
C GLN A 158 4.07 29.06 1.69
N GLY A 159 3.89 28.94 3.00
CA GLY A 159 2.57 29.09 3.64
C GLY A 159 1.64 27.89 3.43
N ALA A 160 2.12 26.77 2.88
CA ALA A 160 1.32 25.56 2.76
C ALA A 160 0.85 25.08 4.15
N PRO A 161 -0.43 24.70 4.30
CA PRO A 161 -0.91 24.14 5.55
C PRO A 161 -0.21 22.80 5.82
N VAL A 162 0.08 22.52 7.10
CA VAL A 162 0.63 21.23 7.53
C VAL A 162 -0.39 20.14 7.19
N GLY A 163 0.09 19.12 6.46
CA GLY A 163 -0.67 17.92 6.19
C GLY A 163 -0.58 16.93 7.34
N HIS A 164 -1.52 15.99 7.40
CA HIS A 164 -1.59 14.97 8.44
C HIS A 164 -1.74 13.59 7.81
N LEU A 165 -1.00 12.63 8.33
CA LEU A 165 -1.03 11.23 7.95
C LEU A 165 -1.44 10.38 9.16
N LEU A 166 -2.52 9.62 9.00
CA LEU A 166 -2.84 8.49 9.86
C LEU A 166 -2.38 7.21 9.19
N TYR A 167 -1.39 6.56 9.77
CA TYR A 167 -0.90 5.26 9.34
C TYR A 167 -1.52 4.17 10.22
N ILE A 168 -2.21 3.22 9.60
CA ILE A 168 -2.90 2.11 10.26
C ILE A 168 -2.24 0.81 9.82
N LYS A 169 -1.77 0.01 10.77
CA LYS A 169 -1.17 -1.31 10.53
C LYS A 169 -1.93 -2.36 11.34
N PRO A 170 -2.68 -3.26 10.68
CA PRO A 170 -3.37 -4.35 11.38
C PRO A 170 -2.39 -5.09 12.29
N SER A 171 -2.75 -5.24 13.56
CA SER A 171 -1.92 -5.87 14.59
C SER A 171 -2.81 -6.68 15.52
N TYR A 172 -2.23 -7.57 16.31
CA TYR A 172 -2.96 -8.36 17.32
C TYR A 172 -2.40 -8.10 18.72
N ARG A 173 -3.28 -7.78 19.68
CA ARG A 173 -2.98 -7.40 21.07
C ARG A 173 -3.69 -8.27 22.12
N ALA A 174 -4.49 -9.25 21.68
CA ALA A 174 -5.39 -10.07 22.50
C ALA A 174 -6.49 -9.30 23.26
N THR A 175 -6.77 -8.06 22.84
CA THR A 175 -7.91 -7.25 23.31
C THR A 175 -9.10 -7.35 22.33
N GLU A 176 -8.89 -7.97 21.17
CA GLU A 176 -9.84 -8.11 20.08
C GLU A 176 -11.02 -9.04 20.43
N PRO A 177 -12.13 -8.99 19.68
CA PRO A 177 -13.29 -9.84 19.91
C PRO A 177 -12.98 -11.34 19.83
N ALA A 178 -13.87 -12.17 20.40
CA ALA A 178 -13.70 -13.62 20.46
C ALA A 178 -13.50 -14.28 19.08
N SER A 179 -14.18 -13.79 18.04
CA SER A 179 -14.03 -14.27 16.66
C SER A 179 -12.61 -14.08 16.13
N VAL A 180 -12.06 -12.88 16.30
CA VAL A 180 -10.69 -12.55 15.89
C VAL A 180 -9.67 -13.34 16.70
N ARG A 181 -9.84 -13.43 18.03
CA ARG A 181 -8.93 -14.21 18.88
C ARG A 181 -8.92 -15.69 18.51
N SER A 182 -10.08 -16.31 18.31
CA SER A 182 -10.14 -17.72 17.92
C SER A 182 -9.40 -17.98 16.60
N TYR A 183 -9.54 -17.09 15.62
CA TYR A 183 -8.81 -17.19 14.36
C TYR A 183 -7.30 -16.97 14.56
N ALA A 184 -6.92 -15.95 15.34
CA ALA A 184 -5.53 -15.62 15.61
C ALA A 184 -4.79 -16.75 16.35
N GLU A 185 -5.44 -17.42 17.30
CA GLU A 185 -4.86 -18.57 18.01
C GLU A 185 -4.66 -19.78 17.07
N ALA A 186 -5.58 -20.00 16.13
CA ALA A 186 -5.43 -21.05 15.12
C ALA A 186 -4.40 -20.70 14.04
N ASN A 187 -4.13 -19.41 13.80
CA ASN A 187 -3.29 -18.92 12.71
C ASN A 187 -2.19 -17.97 13.25
N PRO A 188 -1.00 -18.50 13.60
CA PRO A 188 0.08 -17.70 14.19
C PRO A 188 0.62 -16.56 13.30
N LYS A 189 0.42 -16.65 11.98
CA LYS A 189 0.85 -15.63 11.02
C LYS A 189 -0.11 -14.44 10.93
N PHE A 190 -1.36 -14.60 11.35
CA PHE A 190 -2.33 -13.52 11.39
C PHE A 190 -1.85 -12.36 12.31
N PRO A 191 -2.03 -11.08 11.94
CA PRO A 191 -2.66 -10.55 10.72
C PRO A 191 -1.66 -10.23 9.58
N HIS A 192 -0.45 -10.79 9.61
CA HIS A 192 0.55 -10.66 8.53
C HIS A 192 0.75 -12.02 7.85
N GLU A 193 -0.32 -12.57 7.28
CA GLU A 193 -0.19 -13.75 6.44
C GLU A 193 0.56 -13.38 5.14
N PRO A 194 1.42 -14.27 4.60
CA PRO A 194 2.25 -13.94 3.45
C PRO A 194 1.42 -13.56 2.22
N THR A 195 1.87 -12.54 1.48
CA THR A 195 1.22 -12.05 0.26
C THR A 195 1.15 -13.06 -0.89
N THR A 196 1.81 -14.21 -0.75
CA THR A 196 1.65 -15.36 -1.65
C THR A 196 0.29 -16.07 -1.49
N ASP A 197 -0.40 -15.85 -0.37
CA ASP A 197 -1.75 -16.35 -0.12
C ASP A 197 -2.79 -15.31 -0.57
N GLN A 198 -3.18 -15.37 -1.85
CA GLN A 198 -4.10 -14.39 -2.45
C GLN A 198 -5.57 -14.86 -2.43
N MET A 199 -5.87 -16.06 -1.94
CA MET A 199 -7.22 -16.64 -1.94
C MET A 199 -7.73 -16.83 -0.52
N PHE A 200 -8.47 -15.83 -0.03
CA PHE A 200 -8.98 -15.89 1.33
C PHE A 200 -10.16 -16.85 1.45
N GLY A 201 -10.12 -17.71 2.44
CA GLY A 201 -11.30 -18.43 2.91
C GLY A 201 -12.25 -17.50 3.68
N GLU A 202 -13.51 -17.92 3.88
CA GLU A 202 -14.52 -17.12 4.59
C GLU A 202 -14.06 -16.72 6.00
N SER A 203 -13.51 -17.65 6.78
CA SER A 203 -13.04 -17.37 8.14
C SER A 203 -11.87 -16.38 8.18
N GLN A 204 -10.97 -16.44 7.20
CA GLN A 204 -9.84 -15.52 7.09
C GLN A 204 -10.34 -14.11 6.75
N PHE A 205 -11.20 -14.00 5.73
CA PHE A 205 -11.81 -12.73 5.35
C PHE A 205 -12.58 -12.09 6.51
N GLU A 206 -13.44 -12.85 7.19
CA GLU A 206 -14.20 -12.34 8.34
C GLU A 206 -13.30 -11.95 9.51
N ALA A 207 -12.21 -12.68 9.76
CA ALA A 207 -11.24 -12.30 10.79
C ALA A 207 -10.54 -10.97 10.47
N TYR A 208 -10.13 -10.75 9.22
CA TYR A 208 -9.54 -9.48 8.79
C TYR A 208 -10.55 -8.32 8.82
N ARG A 209 -11.79 -8.55 8.35
CA ARG A 209 -12.87 -7.55 8.39
C ARG A 209 -13.18 -7.14 9.83
N ALA A 210 -13.40 -8.12 10.71
CA ALA A 210 -13.69 -7.88 12.13
C ALA A 210 -12.51 -7.22 12.87
N LEU A 211 -11.27 -7.56 12.51
CA LEU A 211 -10.10 -6.86 13.04
C LEU A 211 -10.06 -5.40 12.60
N GLY A 212 -10.32 -5.12 11.32
CA GLY A 212 -10.37 -3.75 10.79
C GLY A 212 -11.44 -2.91 11.49
N GLU A 213 -12.65 -3.45 11.62
CA GLU A 213 -13.76 -2.83 12.36
C GLU A 213 -13.37 -2.51 13.80
N TYR A 214 -12.84 -3.50 14.53
CA TYR A 214 -12.39 -3.32 15.91
C TYR A 214 -11.29 -2.26 16.04
N ILE A 215 -10.31 -2.23 15.14
CA ILE A 215 -9.25 -1.21 15.15
C ILE A 215 -9.86 0.18 14.99
N MET A 216 -10.76 0.35 14.03
CA MET A 216 -11.41 1.64 13.79
C MET A 216 -12.22 2.08 15.01
N GLU A 217 -13.08 1.22 15.56
CA GLU A 217 -13.84 1.52 16.79
C GLU A 217 -12.92 1.88 17.97
N THR A 218 -11.77 1.21 18.08
CA THR A 218 -10.81 1.41 19.17
C THR A 218 -10.10 2.77 19.08
N ILE A 219 -9.68 3.18 17.87
CA ILE A 219 -8.97 4.46 17.68
C ILE A 219 -9.93 5.66 17.67
N ASP A 220 -11.20 5.41 17.40
CA ASP A 220 -12.24 6.43 17.37
C ASP A 220 -12.48 7.05 18.74
N GLY A 221 -12.29 6.30 19.82
CA GLY A 221 -12.35 6.84 21.18
C GLY A 221 -13.74 7.20 21.71
N ASP A 222 -14.75 7.41 20.85
CA ASP A 222 -16.18 7.44 21.18
C ASP A 222 -17.05 7.07 19.95
N ALA A 223 -17.51 5.82 19.89
CA ALA A 223 -18.31 5.29 18.78
C ALA A 223 -19.67 5.99 18.57
N ASN A 224 -20.10 6.87 19.48
CA ASN A 224 -21.33 7.65 19.35
C ASN A 224 -21.10 9.08 18.83
N TRP A 225 -19.86 9.44 18.49
CA TRP A 225 -19.54 10.79 18.03
C TRP A 225 -19.51 10.86 16.50
N GLU A 226 -20.38 11.67 15.91
CA GLU A 226 -20.24 12.07 14.51
C GLU A 226 -19.14 13.13 14.38
N TYR A 227 -18.09 12.82 13.63
CA TYR A 227 -17.05 13.79 13.28
C TYR A 227 -17.54 14.69 12.16
N LEU A 228 -17.49 16.00 12.42
CA LEU A 228 -17.81 17.02 11.42
C LEU A 228 -16.76 17.09 10.30
N ASP A 229 -15.52 16.72 10.60
CA ASP A 229 -14.42 16.69 9.64
C ASP A 229 -13.31 15.69 10.05
N ILE A 230 -12.43 15.40 9.09
CA ILE A 230 -11.30 14.49 9.29
C ILE A 230 -10.28 15.03 10.31
N ALA A 231 -10.21 16.35 10.52
CA ALA A 231 -9.29 16.92 11.50
C ALA A 231 -9.73 16.60 12.94
N SER A 232 -11.04 16.61 13.17
CA SER A 232 -11.67 16.22 14.44
C SER A 232 -11.42 14.74 14.72
N PHE A 233 -11.53 13.88 13.69
CA PHE A 233 -11.16 12.46 13.80
C PHE A 233 -9.67 12.27 14.15
N MET A 234 -8.75 13.02 13.52
CA MET A 234 -7.31 12.96 13.84
C MET A 234 -7.01 13.37 15.30
N GLN A 235 -7.81 14.26 15.89
CA GLN A 235 -7.70 14.61 17.32
C GLN A 235 -8.11 13.46 18.23
N ALA A 236 -9.20 12.76 17.92
CA ALA A 236 -9.65 11.58 18.66
C ALA A 236 -8.57 10.47 18.64
N VAL A 237 -7.99 10.22 17.46
CA VAL A 237 -6.88 9.26 17.30
C VAL A 237 -5.64 9.66 18.11
N SER A 238 -5.31 10.95 18.17
CA SER A 238 -4.19 11.44 19.01
C SER A 238 -4.45 11.19 20.51
N GLY A 239 -5.71 11.31 20.93
CA GLY A 239 -6.16 10.93 22.28
C GLY A 239 -5.97 9.43 22.54
N TYR A 240 -6.33 8.57 21.59
CA TYR A 240 -6.06 7.12 21.66
C TYR A 240 -4.56 6.84 21.82
N GLN A 241 -3.70 7.43 20.99
CA GLN A 241 -2.25 7.19 21.07
C GLN A 241 -1.64 7.58 22.42
N THR A 242 -2.21 8.57 23.10
CA THR A 242 -1.75 8.98 24.43
C THR A 242 -2.12 7.95 25.51
N ARG A 243 -3.24 7.22 25.34
CA ARG A 243 -3.69 6.18 26.29
C ARG A 243 -2.93 4.86 26.15
N VAL A 244 -2.34 4.60 24.98
CA VAL A 244 -1.69 3.31 24.63
C VAL A 244 -0.15 3.40 24.65
N LYS A 245 0.41 4.58 24.95
CA LYS A 245 1.83 4.76 25.30
C LYS A 245 2.13 4.18 26.67
#